data_AF-A0A3E4W5V4-F1
#
_entry.id   AF-A0A3E4W5V4-F1
#
_cell.length_a   1.000
_cell.length_b   1.000
_cell.length_c   1.000
_cell.angle_alpha   90.00
_cell.angle_beta   90.00
_cell.angle_gamma   90.00
#
_symmetry.space_group_name_H-M   'P 1'
#
loop_
_entity.id
_entity.type
_entity.pdbx_description
1 polymer ?
#
loop_
_entity_poly.entity_id
_entity_poly.type
_entity_poly.pdbx_seq_one_letter_code
_entity_poly.pdbx_strand_id
1 'polypeptide(L)'
;MKLKYIIAAFILACTGVSCDSQLETFEMPDDAYIGTPDSVGEITSEALPGQIRLVWNIPEDADFTYMKIWYEDPLLKKTVYKIVSKGTTEMLIDGTRARFGEYEFFFQTFNSNNEVGEVRSVRAVSGIAPATYSLKKYNLTADMLSTNAQEPTEGPIANLVDGNSGSFFHTRWSSPLIALPHYIQIDFTEPHQDFVINYVNRTDNTWTTDGRPSKVELQVSDDGQVWETVVTLSDLPIGAGSEYTSDYVLPGRTFTSFRFNVIEASGNTSYFNLGEFSFSDLEIYDPETVELD
;
A
#
# COMPACT_ATOMS: atom_id res chain seq x y z
N MET A 1 -25.96 10.63 -18.57
CA MET A 1 -25.28 11.42 -17.52
C MET A 1 -23.89 10.86 -17.34
N LYS A 2 -22.85 11.60 -17.77
CA LYS A 2 -21.44 11.21 -17.60
C LYS A 2 -20.91 11.95 -16.38
N LEU A 3 -20.66 11.24 -15.28
CA LEU A 3 -19.98 11.80 -14.12
C LEU A 3 -18.47 11.75 -14.39
N LYS A 4 -17.86 12.91 -14.59
CA LYS A 4 -16.42 13.06 -14.74
C LYS A 4 -15.82 13.13 -13.34
N TYR A 5 -15.03 12.13 -12.95
CA TYR A 5 -14.22 12.19 -11.74
C TYR A 5 -13.04 13.13 -12.00
N ILE A 6 -13.00 14.25 -11.29
CA ILE A 6 -11.84 15.14 -11.22
C ILE A 6 -10.96 14.60 -10.09
N ILE A 7 -9.83 14.02 -10.46
CA ILE A 7 -8.77 13.66 -9.52
C ILE A 7 -8.08 14.98 -9.12
N ALA A 8 -8.35 15.44 -7.90
CA ALA A 8 -7.59 16.53 -7.30
C ALA A 8 -6.27 15.95 -6.78
N ALA A 9 -5.18 16.21 -7.50
CA ALA A 9 -3.83 15.92 -7.03
C ALA A 9 -3.50 16.90 -5.89
N PHE A 10 -3.68 16.45 -4.64
CA PHE A 10 -3.11 17.12 -3.48
C PHE A 10 -1.62 16.78 -3.43
N ILE A 11 -0.79 17.73 -3.86
CA ILE A 11 0.65 17.69 -3.60
C ILE A 11 0.81 17.98 -2.10
N LEU A 12 0.85 16.91 -1.31
CA LEU A 12 1.26 16.97 0.09
C LEU A 12 2.77 17.19 0.11
N ALA A 13 3.20 18.42 0.33
CA ALA A 13 4.60 18.73 0.60
C ALA A 13 4.96 18.17 1.98
N CYS A 14 5.39 16.91 2.03
CA CYS A 14 5.94 16.29 3.23
C CYS A 14 7.29 16.94 3.56
N THR A 15 7.30 18.02 4.33
CA THR A 15 8.50 18.38 5.10
C THR A 15 8.47 17.56 6.38
N GLY A 16 9.10 16.39 6.33
CA GLY A 16 9.39 15.61 7.52
C GLY A 16 10.35 16.39 8.40
N VAL A 17 9.85 16.96 9.49
CA VAL A 17 10.72 17.45 10.56
C VAL A 17 11.15 16.23 11.36
N SER A 18 12.32 15.74 10.96
CA SER A 18 13.18 14.85 11.72
C SER A 18 13.25 15.28 13.18
N CYS A 19 13.35 14.32 14.08
CA CYS A 19 13.66 14.57 15.48
C CYS A 19 15.04 15.21 15.58
N ASP A 20 15.08 16.53 15.65
CA ASP A 20 16.24 17.27 16.12
C ASP A 20 15.90 17.86 17.49
N SER A 21 16.80 17.65 18.45
CA SER A 21 16.74 18.23 19.80
C SER A 21 17.03 19.75 19.81
N GLN A 22 17.02 20.38 18.64
CA GLN A 22 17.15 21.81 18.45
C GLN A 22 15.78 22.34 18.03
N LEU A 23 15.04 22.87 19.00
CA LEU A 23 13.91 23.75 18.68
C LEU A 23 14.48 24.88 17.81
N GLU A 24 13.97 25.06 16.60
CA GLU A 24 14.24 26.28 15.83
C GLU A 24 13.98 27.47 16.76
N THR A 25 14.89 28.44 16.78
CA THR A 25 14.77 29.63 17.60
C THR A 25 13.48 30.36 17.22
N PHE A 26 12.46 30.22 18.06
CA PHE A 26 11.21 30.97 17.94
C PHE A 26 11.53 32.45 18.17
N GLU A 27 11.49 33.26 17.11
CA GLU A 27 11.69 34.71 17.22
C GLU A 27 10.55 35.31 18.04
N MET A 28 10.92 35.97 19.13
CA MET A 28 9.96 36.58 20.05
C MET A 28 9.62 37.98 19.55
N PRO A 29 8.34 38.35 19.47
CA PRO A 29 7.95 39.73 19.16
C PRO A 29 8.55 40.72 20.17
N ASP A 30 9.01 41.88 19.71
CA ASP A 30 9.58 42.93 20.57
C ASP A 30 8.57 43.50 21.61
N ASP A 31 7.27 43.28 21.39
CA ASP A 31 6.14 43.65 22.26
C ASP A 31 5.49 42.46 22.97
N ALA A 32 6.20 41.33 23.07
CA ALA A 32 5.64 40.12 23.64
C ALA A 32 5.28 40.27 25.14
N TYR A 33 4.09 39.76 25.49
CA TYR A 33 3.53 39.80 26.84
C TYR A 33 4.49 39.28 27.92
N ILE A 34 4.59 39.99 29.04
CA ILE A 34 5.49 39.69 30.19
C ILE A 34 4.74 39.40 31.50
N GLY A 35 3.41 39.41 31.50
CA GLY A 35 2.60 39.13 32.70
C GLY A 35 2.43 37.63 32.95
N THR A 36 1.63 37.26 33.95
CA THR A 36 1.25 35.86 34.18
C THR A 36 0.43 35.36 32.97
N PRO A 37 0.85 34.27 32.29
CA PRO A 37 0.13 33.76 31.13
C PRO A 37 -1.27 33.25 31.49
N ASP A 38 -2.27 33.62 30.69
CA ASP A 38 -3.62 33.07 30.79
C ASP A 38 -3.69 31.68 30.17
N SER A 39 -4.62 30.87 30.67
CA SER A 39 -4.93 29.54 30.14
C SER A 39 -5.77 29.63 28.86
N VAL A 40 -5.59 28.67 27.96
CA VAL A 40 -6.54 28.47 26.85
C VAL A 40 -7.91 28.03 27.39
N GLY A 41 -8.96 28.22 26.59
CA GLY A 41 -10.32 27.80 26.90
C GLY A 41 -10.56 26.31 26.62
N GLU A 42 -11.80 25.90 26.35
CA GLU A 42 -12.15 24.52 26.00
C GLU A 42 -11.16 23.87 25.00
N ILE A 43 -10.73 22.65 25.33
CA ILE A 43 -9.87 21.84 24.47
C ILE A 43 -10.68 20.60 24.08
N THR A 44 -10.76 20.35 22.78
CA THR A 44 -11.47 19.22 22.19
C THR A 44 -10.54 18.42 21.29
N SER A 45 -10.92 17.17 21.01
CA SER A 45 -10.18 16.30 20.11
C SER A 45 -11.11 15.57 19.16
N GLU A 46 -10.64 15.33 17.95
CA GLU A 46 -11.29 14.52 16.92
C GLU A 46 -10.33 13.40 16.46
N ALA A 47 -10.85 12.18 16.43
CA ALA A 47 -10.12 11.00 15.96
C ALA A 47 -10.16 10.93 14.44
N LEU A 48 -8.99 10.95 13.80
CA LEU A 48 -8.82 10.83 12.35
C LEU A 48 -7.94 9.61 12.01
N PRO A 49 -7.99 9.06 10.78
CA PRO A 49 -7.19 7.88 10.44
C PRO A 49 -5.68 8.09 10.67
N GLY A 50 -5.12 7.43 11.69
CA GLY A 50 -3.71 7.56 12.08
C GLY A 50 -3.32 8.94 12.61
N GLN A 51 -4.30 9.72 13.05
CA GLN A 51 -4.17 11.12 13.38
C GLN A 51 -5.09 11.52 14.55
N ILE A 52 -4.67 12.51 15.33
CA ILE A 52 -5.52 13.17 16.32
C ILE A 52 -5.53 14.66 16.00
N ARG A 53 -6.72 15.22 15.77
CA ARG A 53 -6.89 16.66 15.62
C ARG A 53 -7.28 17.26 16.97
N LEU A 54 -6.46 18.18 17.46
CA LEU A 54 -6.68 18.93 18.68
C LEU A 54 -7.19 20.33 18.31
N VAL A 55 -8.23 20.80 18.98
CA VAL A 55 -8.80 22.13 18.77
C VAL A 55 -9.01 22.79 20.12
N TRP A 56 -8.59 24.04 20.26
CA TRP A 56 -8.80 24.84 21.47
C TRP A 56 -9.26 26.24 21.11
N ASN A 57 -10.02 26.89 22.00
CA ASN A 57 -10.31 28.31 21.88
C ASN A 57 -9.39 29.16 22.77
N ILE A 58 -9.21 30.40 22.36
CA ILE A 58 -8.46 31.40 23.11
C ILE A 58 -9.48 32.45 23.56
N PRO A 59 -9.68 32.65 24.88
CA PRO A 59 -10.55 33.71 25.38
C PRO A 59 -10.11 35.08 24.85
N GLU A 60 -11.06 35.99 24.64
CA GLU A 60 -10.79 37.32 24.04
C GLU A 60 -9.79 38.15 24.87
N ASP A 61 -9.82 37.97 26.18
CA ASP A 61 -8.99 38.63 27.18
C ASP A 61 -7.76 37.83 27.61
N ALA A 62 -7.53 36.64 27.04
CA ALA A 62 -6.37 35.81 27.41
C ALA A 62 -5.08 36.36 26.80
N ASP A 63 -4.05 36.55 27.62
CA ASP A 63 -2.73 37.01 27.23
C ASP A 63 -1.62 36.00 27.55
N PHE A 64 -0.87 35.64 26.51
CA PHE A 64 0.33 34.83 26.55
C PHE A 64 1.11 35.02 25.25
N THR A 65 2.38 34.61 25.22
CA THR A 65 3.23 34.74 24.04
C THR A 65 3.16 33.49 23.15
N TYR A 66 3.33 32.31 23.75
CA TYR A 66 3.30 31.03 23.05
C TYR A 66 2.76 29.93 23.96
N MET A 67 2.45 28.78 23.38
CA MET A 67 1.97 27.61 24.11
C MET A 67 2.81 26.40 23.75
N LYS A 68 3.15 25.58 24.75
CA LYS A 68 3.69 24.23 24.55
C LYS A 68 2.58 23.21 24.68
N ILE A 69 2.58 22.26 23.77
CA ILE A 69 1.74 21.06 23.81
C ILE A 69 2.69 19.86 23.90
N TRP A 70 2.42 18.91 24.79
CA TRP A 70 3.21 17.68 24.85
C TRP A 70 2.38 16.46 25.19
N TYR A 71 2.89 15.29 24.82
CA TYR A 71 2.31 13.98 25.10
C TYR A 71 3.40 12.91 25.10
N GLU A 72 3.13 11.78 25.76
CA GLU A 72 3.96 10.59 25.63
C GLU A 72 3.57 9.83 24.36
N ASP A 73 4.52 9.65 23.44
CA ASP A 73 4.33 8.86 22.23
C ASP A 73 4.65 7.38 22.53
N PRO A 74 3.65 6.48 22.53
CA PRO A 74 3.86 5.07 22.85
C PRO A 74 4.68 4.32 21.78
N LEU A 75 4.67 4.81 20.54
CA LEU A 75 5.44 4.23 19.44
C LEU A 75 6.92 4.62 19.56
N LEU A 76 7.18 5.91 19.77
CA LEU A 76 8.56 6.43 19.87
C LEU A 76 9.17 6.28 21.26
N LYS A 77 8.37 5.88 22.27
CA LYS A 77 8.75 5.72 23.68
C LYS A 77 9.39 6.98 24.26
N LYS A 78 8.83 8.15 23.96
CA LYS A 78 9.35 9.46 24.40
C LYS A 78 8.26 10.52 24.50
N THR A 79 8.53 11.56 25.29
CA THR A 79 7.75 12.78 25.28
C THR A 79 7.99 13.57 24.00
N VAL A 80 6.91 13.90 23.29
CA VAL A 80 6.94 14.77 22.10
C VAL A 80 6.45 16.14 22.49
N TYR A 81 7.24 17.17 22.17
CA TYR A 81 6.89 18.58 22.40
C TYR A 81 6.54 19.28 21.08
N LYS A 82 5.53 20.14 21.14
CA LYS A 82 5.09 21.03 20.07
C LYS A 82 4.97 22.44 20.64
N ILE A 83 5.32 23.43 19.84
CA ILE A 83 5.21 24.85 20.20
C ILE A 83 4.30 25.53 19.19
N VAL A 84 3.38 26.35 19.67
CA VAL A 84 2.48 27.15 18.83
C VAL A 84 2.42 28.59 19.30
N SER A 85 2.15 29.50 18.37
CA SER A 85 1.90 30.90 18.70
C SER A 85 0.49 31.10 19.25
N LYS A 86 0.24 32.27 19.87
CA LYS A 86 -1.11 32.70 20.28
C LYS A 86 -2.13 32.68 19.12
N GLY A 87 -1.69 32.78 17.86
CA GLY A 87 -2.60 32.77 16.71
C GLY A 87 -3.13 31.39 16.32
N THR A 88 -2.56 30.31 16.86
CA THR A 88 -2.94 28.93 16.51
C THR A 88 -4.00 28.40 17.47
N THR A 89 -5.07 27.83 16.91
CA THR A 89 -6.21 27.25 17.66
C THR A 89 -6.48 25.79 17.32
N GLU A 90 -5.68 25.20 16.44
CA GLU A 90 -5.77 23.79 16.09
C GLU A 90 -4.39 23.18 15.80
N MET A 91 -4.28 21.87 16.00
CA MET A 91 -3.10 21.10 15.64
C MET A 91 -3.47 19.68 15.24
N LEU A 92 -2.87 19.20 14.16
CA LEU A 92 -2.90 17.80 13.78
C LEU A 92 -1.68 17.07 14.35
N ILE A 93 -1.92 15.96 15.05
CA ILE A 93 -0.90 15.06 15.56
C ILE A 93 -0.89 13.82 14.67
N ASP A 94 0.02 13.82 13.71
CA ASP A 94 0.24 12.72 12.77
C ASP A 94 0.96 11.54 13.40
N GLY A 95 0.81 10.36 12.79
CA GLY A 95 1.57 9.17 13.18
C GLY A 95 1.08 8.50 14.45
N THR A 96 -0.07 8.91 14.98
CA THR A 96 -0.73 8.24 16.11
C THR A 96 -1.42 6.95 15.65
N ARG A 97 -1.77 6.06 16.59
CA ARG A 97 -2.38 4.76 16.30
C ARG A 97 -3.52 4.46 17.26
N ALA A 98 -4.57 3.82 16.76
CA ALA A 98 -5.69 3.38 17.58
C ALA A 98 -5.27 2.29 18.58
N ARG A 99 -4.32 1.40 18.22
CA ARG A 99 -3.83 0.29 19.04
C ARG A 99 -3.24 0.69 20.40
N PHE A 100 -2.85 1.95 20.56
CA PHE A 100 -2.27 2.46 21.81
C PHE A 100 -3.31 3.02 22.78
N GLY A 101 -4.58 3.07 22.38
CA GLY A 101 -5.66 3.57 23.24
C GLY A 101 -5.63 5.09 23.41
N GLU A 102 -5.82 5.54 24.65
CA GLU A 102 -5.90 6.97 24.97
C GLU A 102 -4.50 7.60 25.05
N TYR A 103 -4.34 8.72 24.35
CA TYR A 103 -3.26 9.67 24.51
C TYR A 103 -3.71 10.76 25.48
N GLU A 104 -2.81 11.23 26.35
CA GLU A 104 -3.04 12.42 27.16
C GLU A 104 -2.13 13.55 26.67
N PHE A 105 -2.76 14.63 26.21
CA PHE A 105 -2.08 15.83 25.75
C PHE A 105 -2.16 16.91 26.80
N PHE A 106 -1.02 17.55 27.07
CA PHE A 106 -0.89 18.63 28.04
C PHE A 106 -0.61 19.95 27.32
N PHE A 107 -1.20 21.03 27.82
CA PHE A 107 -1.18 22.37 27.25
C PHE A 107 -0.72 23.33 28.34
N GLN A 108 0.30 24.15 28.03
CA GLN A 108 0.77 25.19 28.95
C GLN A 108 1.19 26.43 28.18
N THR A 109 0.67 27.58 28.59
CA THR A 109 0.99 28.88 28.02
C THR A 109 2.20 29.50 28.72
N PHE A 110 2.92 30.33 27.97
CA PHE A 110 4.17 30.97 28.39
C PHE A 110 4.17 32.44 27.99
N ASN A 111 4.77 33.29 28.81
CA ASN A 111 5.06 34.68 28.47
C ASN A 111 6.45 34.81 27.82
N SER A 112 6.88 36.03 27.54
CA SER A 112 8.15 36.28 26.86
C SER A 112 9.40 35.99 27.69
N ASN A 113 9.26 35.92 29.02
CA ASN A 113 10.30 35.53 29.96
C ASN A 113 10.34 34.02 30.21
N ASN A 114 9.53 33.22 29.51
CA ASN A 114 9.31 31.79 29.76
C ASN A 114 8.71 31.47 31.14
N GLU A 115 8.04 32.42 31.76
CA GLU A 115 7.20 32.15 32.93
C GLU A 115 5.92 31.44 32.47
N VAL A 116 5.37 30.60 33.34
CA VAL A 116 4.39 29.59 32.95
C VAL A 116 2.99 29.91 33.47
N GLY A 117 1.99 29.58 32.67
CA GLY A 117 0.58 29.48 33.09
C GLY A 117 0.23 28.11 33.68
N GLU A 118 -1.05 27.92 33.96
CA GLU A 118 -1.61 26.65 34.41
C GLU A 118 -1.48 25.56 33.32
N VAL A 119 -1.24 24.32 33.75
CA VAL A 119 -1.27 23.16 32.85
C VAL A 119 -2.68 22.64 32.72
N ARG A 120 -3.13 22.45 31.48
CA ARG A 120 -4.38 21.76 31.16
C ARG A 120 -4.12 20.49 30.38
N SER A 121 -5.04 19.53 30.45
CA SER A 121 -4.95 18.32 29.63
C SER A 121 -6.27 17.95 28.94
N VAL A 122 -6.15 17.14 27.89
CA VAL A 122 -7.26 16.45 27.22
C VAL A 122 -6.82 15.02 26.92
N ARG A 123 -7.74 14.07 27.10
CA ARG A 123 -7.57 12.70 26.61
C ARG A 123 -8.17 12.59 25.22
N ALA A 124 -7.46 11.94 24.33
CA ALA A 124 -7.86 11.76 22.94
C ALA A 124 -7.50 10.35 22.46
N VAL A 125 -8.24 9.86 21.46
CA VAL A 125 -7.97 8.59 20.78
C VAL A 125 -7.69 8.86 19.32
N SER A 126 -6.78 8.10 18.73
CA SER A 126 -6.53 8.12 17.29
C SER A 126 -7.57 7.27 16.56
N GLY A 127 -7.90 7.63 15.32
CA GLY A 127 -8.60 6.72 14.42
C GLY A 127 -7.65 5.64 13.90
N ILE A 128 -8.19 4.52 13.42
CA ILE A 128 -7.41 3.41 12.84
C ILE A 128 -6.50 3.96 11.74
N ALA A 129 -5.19 3.80 11.92
CA ALA A 129 -4.20 4.15 10.91
C ALA A 129 -4.39 3.24 9.69
N PRO A 130 -4.49 3.81 8.48
CA PRO A 130 -4.69 3.01 7.28
C PRO A 130 -3.47 2.13 7.01
N ALA A 131 -3.70 0.87 6.64
CA ALA A 131 -2.67 0.02 6.09
C ALA A 131 -2.20 0.56 4.73
N THR A 132 -0.91 0.39 4.44
CA THR A 132 -0.30 0.72 3.16
C THR A 132 0.07 -0.55 2.41
N TYR A 133 -0.09 -0.50 1.09
CA TYR A 133 0.14 -1.63 0.18
C TYR A 133 1.22 -1.22 -0.82
N SER A 134 2.26 -2.04 -0.96
CA SER A 134 3.28 -1.87 -1.99
C SER A 134 3.44 -3.16 -2.79
N LEU A 135 3.71 -3.02 -4.08
CA LEU A 135 4.04 -4.14 -4.94
C LEU A 135 5.55 -4.18 -5.16
N LYS A 136 6.15 -5.33 -4.88
CA LYS A 136 7.55 -5.61 -5.17
C LYS A 136 7.60 -6.64 -6.28
N LYS A 137 7.95 -6.20 -7.50
CA LYS A 137 8.08 -7.09 -8.65
C LYS A 137 9.15 -8.15 -8.36
N TYR A 138 8.77 -9.41 -8.50
CA TYR A 138 9.71 -10.52 -8.42
C TYR A 138 10.35 -10.75 -9.79
N ASN A 139 11.67 -10.85 -9.83
CA ASN A 139 12.41 -11.00 -11.07
C ASN A 139 12.42 -12.46 -11.53
N LEU A 140 11.36 -12.86 -12.22
CA LEU A 140 11.25 -14.18 -12.84
C LEU A 140 12.33 -14.39 -13.89
N THR A 141 12.86 -15.61 -13.95
CA THR A 141 13.81 -16.04 -14.98
C THR A 141 13.26 -17.27 -15.69
N ALA A 142 13.70 -17.51 -16.93
CA ALA A 142 13.20 -18.64 -17.73
C ALA A 142 13.39 -19.99 -17.04
N ASP A 143 14.47 -20.16 -16.25
CA ASP A 143 14.78 -21.41 -15.54
C ASP A 143 13.82 -21.70 -14.38
N MET A 144 13.07 -20.69 -13.90
CA MET A 144 12.01 -20.85 -12.89
C MET A 144 10.70 -21.33 -13.50
N LEU A 145 10.56 -21.30 -14.84
CA LEU A 145 9.31 -21.53 -15.53
C LEU A 145 9.22 -22.94 -16.11
N SER A 146 8.04 -23.55 -16.00
CA SER A 146 7.71 -24.78 -16.74
C SER A 146 6.26 -24.81 -17.21
N THR A 147 5.95 -25.68 -18.16
CA THR A 147 4.58 -25.90 -18.66
C THR A 147 4.36 -27.37 -18.99
N ASN A 148 3.12 -27.86 -18.85
CA ASN A 148 2.73 -29.20 -19.27
C ASN A 148 2.48 -29.36 -20.78
N ALA A 149 2.46 -28.26 -21.53
CA ALA A 149 1.98 -28.27 -22.91
C ALA A 149 2.79 -27.36 -23.84
N GLN A 150 4.12 -27.33 -23.71
CA GLN A 150 4.98 -26.53 -24.60
C GLN A 150 4.76 -26.91 -26.08
N GLU A 151 4.54 -25.92 -26.94
CA GLU A 151 4.60 -26.12 -28.39
C GLU A 151 6.06 -26.38 -28.83
N PRO A 152 6.38 -27.47 -29.58
CA PRO A 152 7.77 -27.82 -29.86
C PRO A 152 8.50 -26.93 -30.84
N THR A 153 7.77 -26.25 -31.74
CA THR A 153 8.38 -25.55 -32.88
C THR A 153 8.45 -24.04 -32.71
N GLU A 154 7.68 -23.48 -31.77
CA GLU A 154 7.60 -22.04 -31.57
C GLU A 154 7.13 -21.69 -30.15
N GLY A 155 7.19 -20.40 -29.85
CA GLY A 155 6.71 -19.83 -28.60
C GLY A 155 7.26 -20.49 -27.33
N PRO A 156 8.59 -20.55 -27.13
CA PRO A 156 9.18 -21.10 -25.91
C PRO A 156 8.72 -20.34 -24.66
N ILE A 157 8.59 -21.03 -23.54
CA ILE A 157 8.16 -20.44 -22.25
C ILE A 157 9.06 -19.29 -21.77
N ALA A 158 10.33 -19.30 -22.16
CA ALA A 158 11.28 -18.22 -21.87
C ALA A 158 10.82 -16.84 -22.37
N ASN A 159 9.99 -16.80 -23.42
CA ASN A 159 9.45 -15.56 -23.97
C ASN A 159 8.52 -14.83 -23.00
N LEU A 160 7.97 -15.51 -21.98
CA LEU A 160 7.11 -14.86 -20.99
C LEU A 160 7.84 -13.83 -20.12
N VAL A 161 9.17 -13.86 -20.08
CA VAL A 161 9.99 -13.06 -19.16
C VAL A 161 11.20 -12.44 -19.88
N ASP A 162 11.13 -12.32 -21.21
CA ASP A 162 12.21 -11.75 -22.01
C ASP A 162 12.14 -10.22 -22.14
N GLY A 163 11.03 -9.60 -21.70
CA GLY A 163 10.79 -8.17 -21.72
C GLY A 163 10.43 -7.64 -23.11
N ASN A 164 10.08 -8.52 -24.05
CA ASN A 164 9.69 -8.21 -25.42
C ASN A 164 8.28 -8.73 -25.71
N SER A 165 7.28 -7.86 -25.56
CA SER A 165 5.88 -8.17 -25.90
C SER A 165 5.61 -8.49 -27.38
N GLY A 166 6.61 -8.35 -28.26
CA GLY A 166 6.59 -8.84 -29.64
C GLY A 166 6.88 -10.33 -29.79
N SER A 167 7.53 -10.96 -28.80
CA SER A 167 7.65 -12.41 -28.68
C SER A 167 6.40 -12.99 -28.02
N PHE A 168 6.30 -14.32 -27.95
CA PHE A 168 5.18 -14.98 -27.27
C PHE A 168 5.53 -16.37 -26.82
N PHE A 169 4.88 -16.84 -25.77
CA PHE A 169 4.74 -18.24 -25.41
C PHE A 169 3.50 -18.83 -26.09
N HIS A 170 3.57 -20.10 -26.48
CA HIS A 170 2.44 -20.83 -27.03
C HIS A 170 2.38 -22.26 -26.48
N THR A 171 1.21 -22.65 -26.01
CA THR A 171 0.94 -24.05 -25.64
C THR A 171 0.52 -24.89 -26.85
N ARG A 172 0.48 -26.20 -26.68
CA ARG A 172 0.37 -27.19 -27.74
C ARG A 172 -0.85 -26.95 -28.64
N TRP A 173 -0.60 -26.45 -29.84
CA TRP A 173 -1.61 -26.30 -30.90
C TRP A 173 -1.41 -27.30 -32.04
N SER A 174 -0.20 -27.87 -32.16
CA SER A 174 0.12 -28.86 -33.19
C SER A 174 -0.20 -30.28 -32.73
N SER A 175 -0.32 -31.21 -33.70
CA SER A 175 -0.59 -32.62 -33.42
C SER A 175 0.60 -33.32 -32.73
N PRO A 176 0.38 -34.17 -31.69
CA PRO A 176 -0.91 -34.44 -31.06
C PRO A 176 -1.37 -33.28 -30.18
N LEU A 177 -2.67 -32.96 -30.27
CA LEU A 177 -3.30 -31.95 -29.42
C LEU A 177 -3.37 -32.45 -27.98
N ILE A 178 -3.06 -31.56 -27.03
CA ILE A 178 -3.27 -31.77 -25.59
C ILE A 178 -4.53 -31.00 -25.21
N ALA A 179 -5.42 -31.61 -24.43
CA ALA A 179 -6.61 -30.95 -23.94
C ALA A 179 -6.26 -30.05 -22.76
N LEU A 180 -6.96 -28.92 -22.63
CA LEU A 180 -6.93 -28.10 -21.41
C LEU A 180 -7.29 -28.97 -20.18
N PRO A 181 -6.71 -28.69 -19.00
CA PRO A 181 -5.97 -27.47 -18.68
C PRO A 181 -4.48 -27.50 -19.03
N HIS A 182 -3.98 -26.33 -19.43
CA HIS A 182 -2.55 -26.07 -19.61
C HIS A 182 -2.10 -25.03 -18.58
N TYR A 183 -0.88 -25.16 -18.04
CA TYR A 183 -0.38 -24.22 -17.04
C TYR A 183 0.96 -23.61 -17.41
N ILE A 184 1.19 -22.41 -16.88
CA ILE A 184 2.53 -21.87 -16.61
C ILE A 184 2.77 -22.10 -15.12
N GLN A 185 3.83 -22.81 -14.80
CA GLN A 185 4.29 -23.04 -13.42
C GLN A 185 5.52 -22.18 -13.17
N ILE A 186 5.57 -21.61 -11.97
CA ILE A 186 6.72 -20.90 -11.41
C ILE A 186 7.17 -21.66 -10.18
N ASP A 187 8.43 -22.08 -10.15
CA ASP A 187 9.07 -22.63 -8.96
C ASP A 187 10.01 -21.57 -8.37
N PHE A 188 9.66 -21.07 -7.19
CA PHE A 188 10.40 -20.00 -6.52
C PHE A 188 11.58 -20.54 -5.72
N THR A 189 12.60 -19.71 -5.55
CA THR A 189 13.77 -20.04 -4.70
C THR A 189 13.57 -19.63 -3.24
N GLU A 190 12.52 -18.88 -2.96
CA GLU A 190 12.12 -18.43 -1.63
C GLU A 190 10.59 -18.52 -1.46
N PRO A 191 10.08 -18.59 -0.23
CA PRO A 191 8.63 -18.57 0.00
C PRO A 191 8.01 -17.21 -0.32
N HIS A 192 6.85 -17.22 -0.96
CA HIS A 192 5.99 -16.07 -1.23
C HIS A 192 4.65 -16.24 -0.50
N GLN A 193 3.87 -15.17 -0.31
CA GLN A 193 2.60 -15.22 0.44
C GLN A 193 1.47 -14.50 -0.28
N ASP A 194 1.47 -13.18 -0.25
CA ASP A 194 0.44 -12.36 -0.87
C ASP A 194 0.99 -11.80 -2.18
N PHE A 195 0.17 -11.77 -3.23
CA PHE A 195 0.71 -11.49 -4.55
C PHE A 195 -0.29 -10.84 -5.51
N VAL A 196 0.28 -10.33 -6.60
CA VAL A 196 -0.40 -9.86 -7.80
C VAL A 196 0.30 -10.45 -9.02
N ILE A 197 -0.49 -10.89 -10.00
CA ILE A 197 0.03 -11.26 -11.32
C ILE A 197 -0.35 -10.21 -12.35
N ASN A 198 0.52 -10.03 -13.34
CA ASN A 198 0.23 -9.27 -14.53
C ASN A 198 0.69 -10.04 -15.76
N TYR A 199 -0.09 -9.98 -16.84
CA TYR A 199 0.31 -10.58 -18.12
C TYR A 199 -0.09 -9.69 -19.29
N VAL A 200 0.58 -9.92 -20.41
CA VAL A 200 0.27 -9.31 -21.71
C VAL A 200 -0.13 -10.44 -22.66
N ASN A 201 -1.27 -10.34 -23.31
CA ASN A 201 -1.62 -11.25 -24.40
C ASN A 201 -0.64 -11.03 -25.57
N ARG A 202 -0.21 -12.11 -26.26
CA ARG A 202 0.57 -12.03 -27.52
C ARG A 202 0.05 -10.91 -28.43
N THR A 203 0.95 -10.08 -28.94
CA THR A 203 0.59 -8.88 -29.72
C THR A 203 0.26 -9.19 -31.18
N ASP A 204 0.95 -10.17 -31.78
CA ASP A 204 0.70 -10.62 -33.15
C ASP A 204 -0.61 -11.42 -33.26
N ASN A 205 -1.49 -10.98 -34.16
CA ASN A 205 -2.78 -11.59 -34.48
C ASN A 205 -2.87 -12.05 -35.95
N THR A 206 -1.75 -12.10 -36.68
CA THR A 206 -1.74 -12.38 -38.12
C THR A 206 -2.33 -13.74 -38.45
N TRP A 207 -2.09 -14.74 -37.60
CA TRP A 207 -2.47 -16.13 -37.83
C TRP A 207 -3.68 -16.60 -37.03
N THR A 208 -3.97 -15.95 -35.91
CA THR A 208 -5.12 -16.26 -35.06
C THR A 208 -5.46 -15.06 -34.18
N THR A 209 -6.74 -14.90 -33.87
CA THR A 209 -7.25 -14.00 -32.82
C THR A 209 -7.66 -14.75 -31.56
N ASP A 210 -7.59 -16.09 -31.59
CA ASP A 210 -8.03 -16.99 -30.54
C ASP A 210 -6.86 -17.48 -29.66
N GLY A 211 -7.14 -18.28 -28.65
CA GLY A 211 -6.12 -18.83 -27.75
C GLY A 211 -5.64 -17.83 -26.70
N ARG A 212 -6.48 -16.89 -26.29
CA ARG A 212 -6.20 -16.01 -25.14
C ARG A 212 -6.80 -16.62 -23.89
N PRO A 213 -6.11 -16.64 -22.73
CA PRO A 213 -6.73 -17.13 -21.51
C PRO A 213 -8.03 -16.37 -21.22
N SER A 214 -9.15 -17.07 -21.13
CA SER A 214 -10.47 -16.49 -20.81
C SER A 214 -10.94 -16.87 -19.42
N LYS A 215 -10.46 -18.00 -18.90
CA LYS A 215 -10.68 -18.45 -17.53
C LYS A 215 -9.47 -19.19 -16.99
N VAL A 216 -9.04 -18.79 -15.80
CA VAL A 216 -7.77 -19.23 -15.21
C VAL A 216 -7.95 -19.50 -13.73
N GLU A 217 -7.37 -20.59 -13.25
CA GLU A 217 -7.19 -20.85 -11.84
C GLU A 217 -5.77 -20.41 -11.44
N LEU A 218 -5.68 -19.55 -10.43
CA LEU A 218 -4.43 -19.25 -9.75
C LEU A 218 -4.26 -20.30 -8.67
N GLN A 219 -3.20 -21.11 -8.77
CA GLN A 219 -2.93 -22.20 -7.85
C GLN A 219 -1.59 -22.01 -7.15
N VAL A 220 -1.51 -22.46 -5.90
CA VAL A 220 -0.28 -22.43 -5.10
C VAL A 220 0.03 -23.80 -4.53
N SER A 221 1.30 -24.04 -4.21
CA SER A 221 1.80 -25.29 -3.63
C SER A 221 3.06 -25.07 -2.81
N ASP A 222 3.26 -25.88 -1.77
CA ASP A 222 4.49 -25.92 -0.96
C ASP A 222 5.49 -26.99 -1.43
N ASP A 223 5.03 -27.98 -2.18
CA ASP A 223 5.81 -29.16 -2.56
C ASP A 223 5.87 -29.39 -4.08
N GLY A 224 5.16 -28.57 -4.85
CA GLY A 224 5.01 -28.70 -6.31
C GLY A 224 4.18 -29.91 -6.75
N GLN A 225 3.60 -30.68 -5.82
CA GLN A 225 2.83 -31.90 -6.07
C GLN A 225 1.35 -31.73 -5.73
N VAL A 226 1.04 -31.15 -4.58
CA VAL A 226 -0.32 -30.88 -4.12
C VAL A 226 -0.64 -29.42 -4.37
N TRP A 227 -1.67 -29.17 -5.18
CA TRP A 227 -2.03 -27.85 -5.66
C TRP A 227 -3.40 -27.43 -5.13
N GLU A 228 -3.48 -26.18 -4.71
CA GLU A 228 -4.72 -25.54 -4.23
C GLU A 228 -5.05 -24.34 -5.12
N THR A 229 -6.28 -24.27 -5.63
CA THR A 229 -6.79 -23.08 -6.31
C THR A 229 -7.16 -22.02 -5.26
N VAL A 230 -6.45 -20.88 -5.28
CA VAL A 230 -6.71 -19.75 -4.38
C VAL A 230 -7.67 -18.74 -4.99
N VAL A 231 -7.70 -18.62 -6.32
CA VAL A 231 -8.60 -17.72 -7.06
C VAL A 231 -8.95 -18.33 -8.42
N THR A 232 -10.19 -18.15 -8.88
CA THR A 232 -10.59 -18.39 -10.27
C THR A 232 -10.92 -17.07 -10.95
N LEU A 233 -10.12 -16.72 -11.96
CA LEU A 233 -10.31 -15.55 -12.82
C LEU A 233 -11.22 -15.91 -13.99
N SER A 234 -12.13 -15.02 -14.35
CA SER A 234 -13.06 -15.15 -15.48
C SER A 234 -13.19 -13.81 -16.21
N ASP A 235 -13.81 -13.81 -17.39
CA ASP A 235 -14.04 -12.61 -18.21
C ASP A 235 -12.75 -11.82 -18.50
N LEU A 236 -11.64 -12.56 -18.64
CA LEU A 236 -10.32 -12.01 -18.90
C LEU A 236 -10.25 -11.34 -20.28
N PRO A 237 -9.41 -10.30 -20.46
CA PRO A 237 -9.28 -9.63 -21.73
C PRO A 237 -8.68 -10.56 -22.79
N ILE A 238 -9.28 -10.55 -23.99
CA ILE A 238 -8.93 -11.46 -25.11
C ILE A 238 -8.38 -10.72 -26.34
N GLY A 239 -8.07 -9.43 -26.22
CA GLY A 239 -7.51 -8.64 -27.31
C GLY A 239 -6.04 -8.97 -27.57
N ALA A 240 -5.55 -8.73 -28.79
CA ALA A 240 -4.11 -8.72 -29.04
C ALA A 240 -3.45 -7.63 -28.19
N GLY A 241 -2.35 -7.98 -27.53
CA GLY A 241 -1.61 -7.03 -26.69
C GLY A 241 -2.39 -6.49 -25.49
N SER A 242 -3.60 -6.99 -25.21
CA SER A 242 -4.32 -6.55 -24.03
C SER A 242 -3.62 -7.05 -22.77
N GLU A 243 -3.59 -6.19 -21.77
CA GLU A 243 -2.95 -6.47 -20.48
C GLU A 243 -4.00 -6.80 -19.44
N TYR A 244 -3.61 -7.57 -18.44
CA TYR A 244 -4.41 -7.85 -17.26
C TYR A 244 -3.53 -7.79 -16.02
N THR A 245 -4.06 -7.20 -14.95
CA THR A 245 -3.49 -7.24 -13.61
C THR A 245 -4.57 -7.76 -12.67
N SER A 246 -4.24 -8.76 -11.85
CA SER A 246 -5.19 -9.30 -10.88
C SER A 246 -5.47 -8.32 -9.73
N ASP A 247 -6.58 -8.53 -9.03
CA ASP A 247 -6.72 -8.02 -7.67
C ASP A 247 -5.65 -8.64 -6.75
N TYR A 248 -5.56 -8.11 -5.52
CA TYR A 248 -4.71 -8.67 -4.47
C TYR A 248 -5.15 -10.09 -4.11
N VAL A 249 -4.23 -11.04 -4.19
CA VAL A 249 -4.47 -12.43 -3.80
C VAL A 249 -3.85 -12.65 -2.43
N LEU A 250 -4.68 -13.03 -1.46
CA LEU A 250 -4.30 -13.26 -0.06
C LEU A 250 -4.58 -14.72 0.34
N PRO A 251 -3.69 -15.69 0.00
CA PRO A 251 -3.88 -17.10 0.34
C PRO A 251 -3.92 -17.39 1.84
N GLY A 252 -3.44 -16.46 2.69
CA GLY A 252 -3.35 -16.66 4.14
C GLY A 252 -2.26 -17.65 4.58
N ARG A 253 -1.38 -18.05 3.65
CA ARG A 253 -0.24 -18.95 3.88
C ARG A 253 0.87 -18.68 2.89
N THR A 254 2.10 -19.05 3.23
CA THR A 254 3.22 -19.04 2.29
C THR A 254 3.12 -20.18 1.29
N PHE A 255 3.82 -20.08 0.15
CA PHE A 255 3.99 -21.11 -0.86
C PHE A 255 5.33 -20.93 -1.59
N THR A 256 5.81 -21.99 -2.26
CA THR A 256 7.07 -21.97 -3.05
C THR A 256 6.86 -22.32 -4.52
N SER A 257 5.64 -22.69 -4.92
CA SER A 257 5.29 -22.89 -6.32
C SER A 257 3.94 -22.26 -6.64
N PHE A 258 3.83 -21.69 -7.83
CA PHE A 258 2.62 -21.06 -8.35
C PHE A 258 2.27 -21.61 -9.74
N ARG A 259 0.97 -21.70 -10.05
CA ARG A 259 0.46 -22.03 -11.37
C ARG A 259 -0.58 -21.03 -11.84
N PHE A 260 -0.37 -20.53 -13.05
CA PHE A 260 -1.39 -19.91 -13.87
C PHE A 260 -2.02 -21.01 -14.74
N ASN A 261 -3.09 -21.63 -14.24
CA ASN A 261 -3.73 -22.81 -14.81
C ASN A 261 -4.90 -22.41 -15.72
N VAL A 262 -4.69 -22.39 -17.03
CA VAL A 262 -5.70 -21.98 -18.01
C VAL A 262 -6.67 -23.13 -18.25
N ILE A 263 -7.93 -22.93 -17.86
CA ILE A 263 -9.00 -23.93 -17.97
C ILE A 263 -9.93 -23.64 -19.16
N GLU A 264 -10.02 -22.39 -19.62
CA GLU A 264 -10.72 -22.01 -20.84
C GLU A 264 -9.92 -20.94 -21.59
N ALA A 265 -9.92 -21.03 -22.92
CA ALA A 265 -9.28 -20.06 -23.82
C ALA A 265 -10.27 -19.54 -24.87
N SER A 266 -10.02 -18.31 -25.35
CA SER A 266 -10.83 -17.68 -26.39
C SER A 266 -10.87 -18.53 -27.67
N GLY A 267 -11.99 -18.43 -28.39
CA GLY A 267 -12.27 -19.26 -29.56
C GLY A 267 -12.54 -20.74 -29.23
N ASN A 268 -12.66 -21.10 -27.94
CA ASN A 268 -12.81 -22.49 -27.48
C ASN A 268 -11.68 -23.40 -27.99
N THR A 269 -10.47 -22.84 -28.03
CA THR A 269 -9.26 -23.54 -28.44
C THR A 269 -8.75 -24.44 -27.33
N SER A 270 -8.02 -25.52 -27.69
CA SER A 270 -7.35 -26.40 -26.72
C SER A 270 -5.96 -25.89 -26.33
N TYR A 271 -5.62 -24.66 -26.67
CA TYR A 271 -4.33 -24.04 -26.44
C TYR A 271 -4.54 -22.59 -26.00
N PHE A 272 -3.51 -22.02 -25.39
CA PHE A 272 -3.40 -20.59 -25.20
C PHE A 272 -2.00 -20.08 -25.54
N ASN A 273 -1.90 -18.77 -25.72
CA ASN A 273 -0.68 -18.01 -25.92
C ASN A 273 -0.68 -16.73 -25.09
N LEU A 274 0.51 -16.28 -24.71
CA LEU A 274 0.76 -15.06 -23.95
C LEU A 274 2.05 -14.40 -24.45
N GLY A 275 2.14 -13.08 -24.37
CA GLY A 275 3.35 -12.32 -24.68
C GLY A 275 4.29 -12.33 -23.50
N GLU A 276 3.83 -11.77 -22.38
CA GLU A 276 4.61 -11.60 -21.15
C GLU A 276 3.83 -12.04 -19.93
N PHE A 277 4.54 -12.43 -18.87
CA PHE A 277 4.00 -12.77 -17.56
C PHE A 277 4.89 -12.19 -16.46
N SER A 278 4.27 -11.66 -15.42
CA SER A 278 4.96 -11.13 -14.26
C SER A 278 4.23 -11.46 -12.96
N PHE A 279 5.02 -11.55 -11.90
CA PHE A 279 4.58 -11.83 -10.55
C PHE A 279 5.17 -10.75 -9.63
N SER A 280 4.36 -10.23 -8.71
CA SER A 280 4.80 -9.26 -7.70
C SER A 280 4.32 -9.68 -6.34
N ASP A 281 5.18 -9.58 -5.35
CA ASP A 281 4.79 -9.69 -3.95
C ASP A 281 3.97 -8.47 -3.56
N LEU A 282 2.90 -8.72 -2.81
CA LEU A 282 2.13 -7.70 -2.14
C LEU A 282 2.65 -7.56 -0.71
N GLU A 283 3.33 -6.44 -0.45
CA GLU A 283 3.78 -6.09 0.88
C GLU A 283 2.70 -5.22 1.56
N ILE A 284 2.17 -5.71 2.68
CA ILE A 284 1.16 -5.03 3.48
C ILE A 284 1.83 -4.54 4.76
N TYR A 285 1.83 -3.23 4.96
CA TYR A 285 2.22 -2.63 6.22
C TYR A 285 0.97 -2.09 6.91
N ASP A 286 0.54 -2.77 7.98
CA ASP A 286 -0.55 -2.32 8.85
C ASP A 286 0.04 -1.74 10.14
N PRO A 287 0.00 -0.40 10.31
CA PRO A 287 0.54 0.24 11.51
C PRO A 287 -0.18 -0.17 12.80
N GLU A 288 -1.39 -0.71 12.70
CA GLU A 288 -2.21 -1.11 13.85
C GLU A 288 -1.87 -2.51 14.37
N THR A 289 -1.23 -3.35 13.55
CA THR A 289 -0.95 -4.76 13.90
C THR A 289 0.51 -5.14 13.80
N VAL A 290 1.35 -4.37 13.10
CA VAL A 290 2.79 -4.64 12.98
C VAL A 290 3.45 -4.84 14.35
N GLU A 291 4.40 -5.77 14.46
CA GLU A 291 5.15 -5.93 15.71
C GLU A 291 5.96 -4.65 16.01
N LEU A 292 6.11 -4.36 17.30
CA LEU A 292 6.86 -3.20 17.78
C LEU A 292 8.17 -3.68 18.38
N ASP A 293 9.26 -3.02 18.01
CA ASP A 293 10.60 -3.25 18.59
C ASP A 293 10.71 -2.75 20.04
#